data_AF-Q4T439-F1
#
_entry.id   AF-Q4T439-F1
#
_cell.length_a   1.000
_cell.length_b   1.000
_cell.length_c   1.000
_cell.angle_alpha   90.00
_cell.angle_beta   90.00
_cell.angle_gamma   90.00
#
_symmetry.space_group_name_H-M   'P 1'
#
loop_
_entity.id
_entity.type
_entity.pdbx_description
1 polymer ?
#
loop_
_entity_poly.entity_id
_entity_poly.type
_entity_poly.pdbx_seq_one_letter_code
_entity_poly.pdbx_strand_id
1 'polypeptide(L)'
;WSSRIFSVELDGADSYFAVRETRKGDVPPEVFGGADGDRFYSVLVSCSHRLRQVKFHADLKEKLLTALPPGCDVAPMCAFFPGVRGSLIKGYFLKDRSEDPSSSDQVLRDLARRDPVLVCSYVRCEDGGTWTQNLWPDAHSETIKKFYVAQSEAPEVHPSALNIINSDVFYSLEEAREVLKEVRKISSGAD
;
A
#
# COMPACT_ATOMS: atom_id res chain seq x y z
N TRP A 1 -5.17 -12.02 1.20
CA TRP A 1 -5.37 -10.56 1.26
C TRP A 1 -6.21 -10.19 2.47
N SER A 2 -7.31 -10.92 2.69
CA SER A 2 -8.03 -10.93 3.97
C SER A 2 -7.07 -11.09 5.16
N SER A 3 -7.34 -10.34 6.24
CA SER A 3 -6.59 -10.32 7.51
C SER A 3 -5.25 -9.59 7.51
N ARG A 4 -4.91 -8.80 6.48
CA ARG A 4 -3.77 -7.89 6.55
C ARG A 4 -4.05 -6.69 7.46
N ILE A 5 -3.02 -6.25 8.16
CA ILE A 5 -2.96 -4.95 8.83
C ILE A 5 -2.27 -3.97 7.90
N PHE A 6 -2.77 -2.75 7.88
CA PHE A 6 -2.23 -1.62 7.15
C PHE A 6 -1.74 -0.58 8.16
N SER A 7 -0.56 -0.02 7.94
CA SER A 7 -0.04 1.15 8.66
C SER A 7 0.02 2.32 7.71
N VAL A 8 -0.43 3.49 8.14
CA VAL A 8 -0.32 4.75 7.40
C VAL A 8 0.36 5.78 8.28
N GLU A 9 1.44 6.37 7.78
CA GLU A 9 2.16 7.43 8.48
C GLU A 9 1.51 8.78 8.15
N LEU A 10 0.75 9.32 9.11
CA LEU A 10 0.09 10.61 9.01
C LEU A 10 0.69 11.56 10.05
N ASP A 11 1.19 12.71 9.62
CA ASP A 11 1.76 13.74 10.50
C ASP A 11 2.83 13.22 11.49
N GLY A 12 3.58 12.18 11.08
CA GLY A 12 4.61 11.54 11.89
C GLY A 12 4.10 10.51 12.90
N ALA A 13 2.82 10.14 12.86
CA ALA A 13 2.22 9.08 13.67
C ALA A 13 1.64 7.96 12.79
N ASP A 14 1.74 6.71 13.25
CA ASP A 14 1.15 5.56 12.55
C ASP A 14 -0.32 5.36 12.93
N SER A 15 -1.19 5.34 11.93
CA SER A 15 -2.57 4.89 12.03
C SER A 15 -2.70 3.48 11.47
N TYR A 16 -3.31 2.59 12.26
CA TYR A 16 -3.46 1.17 11.91
C TYR A 16 -4.91 0.78 11.61
N PHE A 17 -5.10 0.02 10.54
CA PHE A 17 -6.39 -0.59 10.23
C PHE A 17 -6.24 -1.98 9.63
N ALA A 18 -7.28 -2.79 9.71
CA ALA A 18 -7.33 -4.14 9.17
C ALA A 18 -8.44 -4.29 8.12
N VAL A 19 -8.31 -5.30 7.26
CA VAL A 19 -9.36 -5.68 6.31
C VAL A 19 -9.87 -7.09 6.56
N ARG A 20 -11.19 -7.26 6.47
CA ARG A 20 -11.89 -8.51 6.81
C ARG A 20 -12.97 -8.84 5.78
N GLU A 21 -13.28 -10.12 5.60
CA GLU A 21 -14.36 -10.55 4.70
C GLU A 21 -15.75 -10.32 5.29
N THR A 22 -15.85 -10.34 6.63
CA THR A 22 -17.09 -10.13 7.36
C THR A 22 -17.13 -8.74 8.00
N ARG A 23 -18.33 -8.17 8.03
CA ARG A 23 -18.59 -6.91 8.71
C ARG A 23 -18.50 -7.12 10.22
N LYS A 24 -17.79 -6.23 10.89
CA LYS A 24 -17.82 -6.08 12.36
C LYS A 24 -18.20 -4.63 12.65
N GLY A 25 -18.98 -4.38 13.71
CA GLY A 25 -19.45 -3.05 14.09
C GLY A 25 -18.35 -2.15 14.66
N ASP A 26 -17.18 -2.16 14.02
CA ASP A 26 -15.99 -1.45 14.46
C ASP A 26 -16.07 0.02 13.99
N VAL A 27 -15.48 0.91 14.79
CA VAL A 27 -15.36 2.34 14.47
C VAL A 27 -14.47 2.51 13.22
N PRO A 28 -14.81 3.43 12.30
CA PRO A 28 -13.98 3.69 11.12
C PRO A 28 -12.60 4.22 11.53
N PRO A 29 -11.53 3.81 10.83
CA PRO A 29 -10.20 4.31 11.15
C PRO A 29 -10.01 5.81 10.95
N GLU A 30 -9.21 6.42 11.83
CA GLU A 30 -8.93 7.87 11.82
C GLU A 30 -8.37 8.37 10.49
N VAL A 31 -7.60 7.52 9.78
CA VAL A 31 -7.06 7.81 8.45
C VAL A 31 -8.13 8.12 7.39
N PHE A 32 -9.37 7.65 7.60
CA PHE A 32 -10.51 7.99 6.74
C PHE A 32 -11.29 9.22 7.22
N GLY A 33 -10.72 9.98 8.17
CA GLY A 33 -11.21 11.28 8.59
C GLY A 33 -11.07 12.32 7.47
N GLY A 34 -12.11 13.14 7.28
CA GLY A 34 -12.14 14.09 6.17
C GLY A 34 -13.49 14.76 5.96
N ALA A 35 -13.55 15.63 4.96
CA ALA A 35 -14.78 16.26 4.52
C ALA A 35 -15.62 15.27 3.70
N ASP A 36 -16.94 15.51 3.64
CA ASP A 36 -17.81 14.75 2.74
C ASP A 36 -17.36 14.97 1.29
N GLY A 37 -16.97 13.89 0.61
CA GLY A 37 -16.46 13.91 -0.78
C GLY A 37 -14.99 13.50 -0.93
N ASP A 38 -14.23 13.41 0.17
CA ASP A 38 -12.85 12.92 0.16
C ASP A 38 -12.80 11.46 -0.36
N ARG A 39 -11.84 11.19 -1.24
CA ARG A 39 -11.60 9.84 -1.79
C ARG A 39 -10.28 9.30 -1.30
N PHE A 40 -10.26 8.01 -1.03
CA PHE A 40 -9.12 7.36 -0.41
C PHE A 40 -8.67 6.16 -1.23
N TYR A 41 -7.36 6.02 -1.41
CA TYR A 41 -6.77 4.92 -2.16
C TYR A 41 -5.52 4.40 -1.47
N SER A 42 -5.12 3.18 -1.81
CA SER A 42 -3.78 2.69 -1.53
C SER A 42 -3.16 2.08 -2.78
N VAL A 43 -1.86 2.33 -2.95
CA VAL A 43 -1.06 1.81 -4.05
C VAL A 43 0.13 1.08 -3.45
N LEU A 44 0.16 -0.24 -3.61
CA LEU A 44 1.09 -1.15 -2.94
C LEU A 44 1.93 -1.89 -3.97
N VAL A 45 3.23 -2.04 -3.73
CA VAL A 45 4.14 -2.71 -4.67
C VAL A 45 3.87 -4.22 -4.71
N SER A 46 3.63 -4.79 -5.89
CA SER A 46 3.31 -6.22 -6.08
C SER A 46 4.47 -7.07 -6.61
N CYS A 47 5.62 -6.46 -6.91
CA CYS A 47 6.79 -7.17 -7.43
C CYS A 47 7.29 -8.25 -6.46
N SER A 48 7.68 -9.43 -6.93
CA SER A 48 8.19 -10.52 -6.08
C SER A 48 9.68 -10.38 -5.70
N HIS A 49 10.44 -9.55 -6.40
CA HIS A 49 11.90 -9.45 -6.25
C HIS A 49 12.31 -8.31 -5.31
N ARG A 50 12.92 -8.64 -4.16
CA ARG A 50 13.23 -7.70 -3.06
C ARG A 50 13.98 -6.43 -3.49
N LEU A 51 15.06 -6.55 -4.27
CA LEU A 51 15.82 -5.38 -4.71
C LEU A 51 15.05 -4.49 -5.70
N ARG A 52 14.23 -5.11 -6.55
CA ARG A 52 13.38 -4.37 -7.50
C ARG A 52 12.25 -3.68 -6.76
N GLN A 53 11.68 -4.29 -5.71
CA GLN A 53 10.68 -3.64 -4.86
C GLN A 53 11.21 -2.36 -4.20
N VAL A 54 12.44 -2.37 -3.65
CA VAL A 54 12.99 -1.18 -2.97
C VAL A 54 13.18 -0.03 -3.95
N LYS A 55 13.81 -0.29 -5.10
CA LYS A 55 13.99 0.72 -6.15
C LYS A 55 12.64 1.22 -6.65
N PHE A 56 11.74 0.30 -6.99
CA PHE A 56 10.42 0.63 -7.51
C PHE A 56 9.56 1.40 -6.50
N HIS A 57 9.65 1.10 -5.20
CA HIS A 57 8.94 1.84 -4.16
C HIS A 57 9.39 3.31 -4.06
N ALA A 58 10.69 3.57 -4.25
CA ALA A 58 11.20 4.94 -4.30
C ALA A 58 10.67 5.66 -5.55
N ASP A 59 10.79 5.03 -6.72
CA ASP A 59 10.31 5.59 -7.99
C ASP A 59 8.78 5.80 -8.00
N LEU A 60 8.03 4.94 -7.31
CA LEU A 60 6.57 5.01 -7.21
C LEU A 60 6.10 6.30 -6.54
N LYS A 61 6.82 6.82 -5.54
CA LYS A 61 6.45 8.09 -4.89
C LYS A 61 6.47 9.23 -5.89
N GLU A 62 7.58 9.33 -6.63
CA GLU A 62 7.78 10.38 -7.61
C GLU A 62 6.74 10.29 -8.74
N LYS A 63 6.47 9.06 -9.23
CA LYS A 63 5.40 8.82 -10.20
C LYS A 63 4.05 9.31 -9.70
N LEU A 64 3.68 8.98 -8.46
CA LEU A 64 2.39 9.39 -7.87
C LEU A 64 2.31 10.91 -7.74
N LEU A 65 3.35 11.55 -7.20
CA LEU A 65 3.38 13.01 -7.03
C LEU A 65 3.34 13.76 -8.38
N THR A 66 3.85 13.16 -9.45
CA THR A 66 3.86 13.77 -10.79
C THR A 66 2.56 13.53 -11.55
N ALA A 67 1.94 12.36 -11.37
CA ALA A 67 0.77 11.96 -12.15
C ALA A 67 -0.57 12.35 -11.51
N LEU A 68 -0.64 12.47 -10.18
CA LEU A 68 -1.87 12.78 -9.47
C LEU A 68 -2.26 14.26 -9.63
N PRO A 69 -3.56 14.56 -9.65
CA PRO A 69 -4.04 15.94 -9.74
C PRO A 69 -3.69 16.75 -8.48
N PRO A 70 -3.69 18.09 -8.57
CA PRO A 70 -3.56 18.95 -7.40
C PRO A 70 -4.65 18.64 -6.35
N GLY A 71 -4.26 18.63 -5.07
CA GLY A 71 -5.16 18.30 -3.97
C GLY A 71 -5.14 16.84 -3.51
N CYS A 72 -4.32 16.00 -4.17
CA CYS A 72 -4.01 14.64 -3.71
C CYS A 72 -2.83 14.65 -2.72
N ASP A 73 -3.09 14.22 -1.49
CA ASP A 73 -2.03 13.94 -0.51
C ASP A 73 -1.50 12.51 -0.68
N VAL A 74 -0.20 12.34 -0.51
CA VAL A 74 0.50 11.05 -0.58
C VAL A 74 1.22 10.79 0.73
N ALA A 75 0.78 9.77 1.47
CA ALA A 75 1.36 9.36 2.75
C ALA A 75 2.02 7.96 2.63
N PRO A 76 3.16 7.70 3.28
CA PRO A 76 3.72 6.35 3.35
C PRO A 76 2.74 5.35 3.94
N MET A 77 2.69 4.15 3.37
CA MET A 77 1.86 3.05 3.86
C MET A 77 2.60 1.72 3.75
N CYS A 78 2.24 0.78 4.62
CA CYS A 78 2.54 -0.63 4.39
C CYS A 78 1.36 -1.54 4.74
N ALA A 79 1.38 -2.76 4.19
CA ALA A 79 0.42 -3.82 4.50
C ALA A 79 1.18 -5.10 4.88
N PHE A 80 0.81 -5.77 5.96
CA PHE A 80 1.54 -6.93 6.48
C PHE A 80 0.64 -7.90 7.25
N PHE A 81 1.17 -9.09 7.51
CA PHE A 81 0.57 -10.04 8.45
C PHE A 81 1.40 -10.02 9.75
N PRO A 82 0.80 -9.73 10.92
CA PRO A 82 1.51 -9.72 12.20
C PRO A 82 2.23 -11.03 12.45
N GLY A 83 3.50 -10.95 12.88
CA GLY A 83 4.32 -12.13 13.17
C GLY A 83 4.72 -12.98 11.96
N VAL A 84 4.28 -12.65 10.74
CA VAL A 84 4.61 -13.43 9.54
C VAL A 84 5.76 -12.77 8.77
N ARG A 85 6.83 -13.53 8.64
CA ARG A 85 8.06 -13.14 7.95
C ARG A 85 7.82 -12.87 6.46
N GLY A 86 8.42 -11.81 5.92
CA GLY A 86 8.33 -11.48 4.49
C GLY A 86 6.93 -11.07 4.02
N SER A 87 5.99 -10.83 4.94
CA SER A 87 4.62 -10.45 4.59
C SER A 87 4.44 -8.97 4.26
N LEU A 88 5.45 -8.15 4.56
CA LEU A 88 5.42 -6.69 4.41
C LEU A 88 5.38 -6.28 2.94
N ILE A 89 4.40 -5.47 2.61
CA ILE A 89 4.22 -4.84 1.31
C ILE A 89 4.25 -3.33 1.54
N LYS A 90 5.16 -2.63 0.88
CA LYS A 90 5.26 -1.15 0.99
C LYS A 90 4.47 -0.47 -0.11
N GLY A 91 4.09 0.78 0.14
CA GLY A 91 3.39 1.60 -0.82
C GLY A 91 2.98 2.94 -0.24
N TYR A 92 1.91 3.51 -0.79
CA TYR A 92 1.42 4.82 -0.42
C TYR A 92 -0.08 4.81 -0.25
N PHE A 93 -0.54 5.55 0.75
CA PHE A 93 -1.93 5.92 0.93
C PHE A 93 -2.18 7.27 0.28
N LEU A 94 -3.32 7.40 -0.39
CA LEU A 94 -3.71 8.59 -1.12
C LEU A 94 -5.01 9.15 -0.55
N LYS A 95 -5.04 10.46 -0.35
CA LYS A 95 -6.24 11.21 -0.03
C LYS A 95 -6.48 12.24 -1.12
N ASP A 96 -7.48 12.00 -1.95
CA ASP A 96 -7.85 12.86 -3.07
C ASP A 96 -9.01 13.79 -2.67
N ARG A 97 -8.73 15.09 -2.70
CA ARG A 97 -9.69 16.18 -2.44
C ARG A 97 -9.98 17.01 -3.70
N SER A 98 -9.61 16.51 -4.88
CA SER A 98 -9.85 17.21 -6.14
C SER A 98 -11.36 17.30 -6.46
N GLU A 99 -11.73 18.35 -7.18
CA GLU A 99 -13.13 18.57 -7.60
C GLU A 99 -13.59 17.57 -8.68
N ASP A 100 -12.65 17.00 -9.44
CA ASP A 100 -12.91 15.99 -10.48
C ASP A 100 -12.54 14.57 -9.99
N PRO A 101 -13.52 13.75 -9.59
CA PRO A 101 -13.28 12.40 -9.10
C PRO A 101 -12.70 11.44 -10.15
N SER A 102 -12.90 11.73 -11.43
CA SER A 102 -12.49 10.83 -12.52
C SER A 102 -10.99 10.87 -12.79
N SER A 103 -10.34 11.96 -12.40
CA SER A 103 -8.92 12.23 -12.68
C SER A 103 -7.99 11.25 -11.96
N SER A 104 -8.10 11.11 -10.64
CA SER A 104 -7.30 10.18 -9.84
C SER A 104 -7.60 8.72 -10.19
N ASP A 105 -8.88 8.38 -10.39
CA ASP A 105 -9.29 7.02 -10.74
C ASP A 105 -8.65 6.55 -12.04
N GLN A 106 -8.65 7.40 -13.08
CA GLN A 106 -8.05 7.08 -14.38
C GLN A 106 -6.53 6.91 -14.27
N VAL A 107 -5.84 7.81 -13.57
CA VAL A 107 -4.38 7.74 -13.35
C VAL A 107 -4.01 6.43 -12.64
N LEU A 108 -4.73 6.08 -11.58
CA LEU A 108 -4.48 4.86 -10.82
C LEU A 108 -4.78 3.59 -11.62
N ARG A 109 -5.80 3.62 -12.50
CA ARG A 109 -6.11 2.48 -13.37
C ARG A 109 -5.02 2.27 -14.40
N ASP A 110 -4.50 3.34 -14.97
CA ASP A 110 -3.39 3.26 -15.93
C ASP A 110 -2.09 2.82 -15.25
N LEU A 111 -1.86 3.25 -14.01
CA LEU A 111 -0.74 2.78 -13.19
C LEU A 111 -0.85 1.27 -12.94
N ALA A 112 -2.01 0.78 -12.49
CA ALA A 112 -2.25 -0.65 -12.22
C ALA A 112 -2.06 -1.55 -13.45
N ARG A 113 -2.27 -1.01 -14.66
CA ARG A 113 -2.05 -1.75 -15.92
C ARG A 113 -0.60 -1.82 -16.35
N ARG A 114 0.19 -0.78 -16.05
CA ARG A 114 1.55 -0.61 -16.57
C ARG A 114 2.63 -1.08 -15.60
N ASP A 115 2.34 -0.96 -14.32
CA ASP A 115 3.32 -1.15 -13.25
C ASP A 115 2.91 -2.30 -12.32
N PRO A 116 3.88 -2.97 -11.66
CA PRO A 116 3.61 -4.04 -10.70
C PRO A 116 3.11 -3.46 -9.37
N VAL A 117 1.88 -2.95 -9.37
CA VAL A 117 1.20 -2.40 -8.19
C VAL A 117 -0.17 -3.04 -7.98
N LEU A 118 -0.59 -3.09 -6.72
CA LEU A 118 -1.96 -3.34 -6.30
C LEU A 118 -2.59 -2.00 -5.95
N VAL A 119 -3.75 -1.72 -6.52
CA VAL A 119 -4.53 -0.52 -6.20
C VAL A 119 -5.78 -0.91 -5.44
N CYS A 120 -6.06 -0.20 -4.36
CA CYS A 120 -7.33 -0.30 -3.65
C CYS A 120 -8.01 1.05 -3.56
N SER A 121 -9.33 1.08 -3.70
CA SER A 121 -10.14 2.25 -3.35
C SER A 121 -10.91 1.97 -2.06
N TYR A 122 -11.06 2.97 -1.20
CA TYR A 122 -11.85 2.85 0.02
C TYR A 122 -13.15 3.63 -0.11
N VAL A 123 -14.28 2.97 0.15
CA VAL A 123 -15.61 3.52 -0.04
C VAL A 123 -16.41 3.39 1.24
N ARG A 124 -17.01 4.51 1.68
CA ARG A 124 -17.93 4.54 2.81
C ARG A 124 -19.24 3.86 2.41
N CYS A 125 -19.70 2.92 3.23
CA CYS A 125 -20.99 2.27 3.06
C CYS A 125 -22.13 3.26 3.37
N GLU A 126 -23.30 3.00 2.80
CA GLU A 126 -24.52 3.80 2.98
C GLU A 126 -24.98 3.87 4.45
N ASP A 127 -24.57 2.90 5.28
CA ASP A 127 -24.83 2.90 6.72
C ASP A 127 -24.07 3.98 7.50
N GLY A 128 -23.25 4.77 6.82
CA GLY A 128 -22.57 5.95 7.37
C GLY A 128 -21.42 5.63 8.34
N GLY A 129 -21.30 4.40 8.84
CA GLY A 129 -20.29 4.02 9.83
C GLY A 129 -19.22 3.07 9.30
N THR A 130 -19.52 2.32 8.24
CA THR A 130 -18.66 1.24 7.76
C THR A 130 -17.89 1.65 6.52
N TRP A 131 -16.64 1.23 6.41
CA TRP A 131 -15.83 1.41 5.21
C TRP A 131 -15.51 0.08 4.56
N THR A 132 -15.35 0.11 3.24
CA THR A 132 -14.94 -1.06 2.46
C THR A 132 -13.74 -0.76 1.60
N GLN A 133 -12.80 -1.68 1.55
CA GLN A 133 -11.68 -1.68 0.63
C GLN A 133 -12.07 -2.51 -0.59
N ASN A 134 -11.99 -1.90 -1.77
CA ASN A 134 -12.14 -2.55 -3.05
C ASN A 134 -10.74 -2.73 -3.64
N LEU A 135 -10.23 -3.96 -3.62
CA LEU A 135 -9.01 -4.32 -4.33
C LEU A 135 -9.34 -4.42 -5.82
N TRP A 136 -8.66 -3.59 -6.61
CA TRP A 136 -8.89 -3.51 -8.04
C TRP A 136 -8.36 -4.75 -8.76
N PRO A 137 -8.97 -5.11 -9.90
CA PRO A 137 -8.47 -6.15 -10.77
C PRO A 137 -7.04 -5.82 -11.24
N ASP A 138 -6.19 -6.85 -11.25
CA ASP A 138 -4.86 -6.80 -11.82
C ASP A 138 -4.83 -7.56 -13.16
N ALA A 139 -3.66 -7.70 -13.77
CA ALA A 139 -3.52 -8.43 -15.04
C ALA A 139 -3.96 -9.91 -14.98
N HIS A 140 -4.15 -10.49 -13.80
CA HIS A 140 -4.46 -11.90 -13.57
C HIS A 140 -5.86 -12.12 -12.99
N SER A 141 -6.60 -11.07 -12.65
CA SER A 141 -7.93 -11.16 -12.04
C SER A 141 -8.82 -10.03 -12.52
N GLU A 142 -9.98 -10.37 -13.10
CA GLU A 142 -10.94 -9.37 -13.62
C GLU A 142 -11.95 -8.87 -12.57
N THR A 143 -11.95 -9.46 -11.36
CA THR A 143 -12.99 -9.21 -10.35
C THR A 143 -12.47 -8.30 -9.24
N ILE A 144 -13.22 -7.22 -8.96
CA ILE A 144 -12.99 -6.40 -7.77
C ILE A 144 -13.31 -7.23 -6.53
N LYS A 145 -12.32 -7.35 -5.62
CA LYS A 145 -12.52 -8.03 -4.33
C LYS A 145 -12.82 -6.99 -3.26
N LYS A 146 -13.90 -7.22 -2.50
CA LYS A 146 -14.40 -6.29 -1.49
C LYS A 146 -14.13 -6.83 -0.08
N PHE A 147 -13.62 -5.97 0.79
CA PHE A 147 -13.34 -6.27 2.20
C PHE A 147 -13.86 -5.14 3.09
N TYR A 148 -14.27 -5.45 4.32
CA TYR A 148 -14.63 -4.47 5.33
C TYR A 148 -13.38 -3.95 6.03
N VAL A 149 -13.33 -2.64 6.25
CA VAL A 149 -12.27 -1.96 6.97
C VAL A 149 -12.66 -1.86 8.45
N ALA A 150 -11.71 -2.11 9.33
CA ALA A 150 -11.87 -1.98 10.76
C ALA A 150 -10.64 -1.32 11.38
N GLN A 151 -10.83 -0.52 12.44
CA GLN A 151 -9.73 -0.06 13.29
C GLN A 151 -8.92 -1.27 13.77
N SER A 152 -7.59 -1.12 13.77
CA SER A 152 -6.68 -2.08 14.37
C SER A 152 -5.88 -1.40 15.48
N GLU A 153 -5.57 -2.16 16.52
CA GLU A 153 -4.55 -1.75 17.48
C GLU A 153 -3.17 -1.79 16.80
N ALA A 154 -2.23 -1.04 17.36
CA ALA A 154 -0.84 -1.11 16.95
C ALA A 154 -0.30 -2.54 17.17
N PRO A 155 0.45 -3.10 16.21
CA PRO A 155 1.05 -4.42 16.39
C PRO A 155 2.09 -4.39 17.51
N GLU A 156 2.28 -5.53 18.19
CA GLU A 156 3.33 -5.69 19.22
C GLU A 156 4.74 -5.38 18.67
N VAL A 157 4.96 -5.65 17.38
CA VAL A 157 6.22 -5.38 16.69
C VAL A 157 5.97 -4.41 15.56
N HIS A 158 6.67 -3.29 15.58
CA HIS A 158 6.55 -2.25 14.57
C HIS A 158 6.91 -2.76 13.16
N PRO A 159 6.19 -2.34 12.10
CA PRO A 159 6.48 -2.78 10.73
C PRO A 159 7.91 -2.48 10.26
N SER A 160 8.58 -1.45 10.78
CA SER A 160 9.99 -1.18 10.48
C SER A 160 10.93 -2.24 11.05
N ALA A 161 10.64 -2.82 12.22
CA ALA A 161 11.39 -3.96 12.75
C ALA A 161 11.18 -5.21 11.87
N LEU A 162 9.94 -5.42 11.39
CA LEU A 162 9.68 -6.44 10.37
C LEU A 162 10.45 -6.16 9.07
N ASN A 163 10.58 -4.90 8.66
CA ASN A 163 11.41 -4.54 7.50
C ASN A 163 12.87 -4.92 7.74
N ILE A 164 13.47 -4.52 8.85
CA ILE A 164 14.89 -4.80 9.15
C ILE A 164 15.15 -6.31 9.16
N ILE A 165 14.31 -7.10 9.84
CA ILE A 165 14.44 -8.57 9.92
C ILE A 165 14.28 -9.25 8.55
N ASN A 166 13.54 -8.63 7.63
CA ASN A 166 13.15 -9.24 6.35
C ASN A 166 13.86 -8.68 5.12
N SER A 167 14.40 -7.46 5.18
CA SER A 167 15.04 -6.76 4.07
C SER A 167 16.53 -6.48 4.27
N ASP A 168 17.02 -6.45 5.51
CA ASP A 168 18.35 -5.89 5.79
C ASP A 168 19.30 -6.90 6.46
N VAL A 169 18.78 -8.04 6.95
CA VAL A 169 19.59 -9.14 7.46
C VAL A 169 19.87 -10.15 6.34
N PHE A 170 21.15 -10.34 6.03
CA PHE A 170 21.66 -11.42 5.20
C PHE A 170 22.10 -12.56 6.11
N TYR A 171 21.56 -13.76 5.90
CA TYR A 171 21.79 -14.91 6.78
C TYR A 171 23.03 -15.71 6.37
N SER A 172 23.65 -15.36 5.23
CA SER A 172 24.96 -15.86 4.84
C SER A 172 25.78 -14.80 4.10
N LEU A 173 27.10 -14.99 4.11
CA LEU A 173 28.04 -14.20 3.33
C LEU A 173 27.74 -14.33 1.82
N GLU A 174 27.34 -15.52 1.38
CA GLU A 174 26.92 -15.81 0.01
C GLU A 174 25.70 -14.99 -0.39
N GLU A 175 24.66 -14.93 0.46
CA GLU A 175 23.45 -14.13 0.21
C GLU A 175 23.78 -12.63 0.09
N ALA A 176 24.66 -12.11 0.96
CA ALA A 176 25.13 -10.73 0.88
C ALA A 176 25.93 -10.47 -0.42
N ARG A 177 26.77 -11.42 -0.84
CA ARG A 177 27.55 -11.32 -2.08
C ARG A 177 26.68 -11.35 -3.33
N GLU A 178 25.63 -12.17 -3.35
CA GLU A 178 24.69 -12.23 -4.47
C GLU A 178 23.95 -10.90 -4.63
N VAL A 179 23.45 -10.34 -3.54
CA VAL A 179 22.79 -9.03 -3.57
C VAL A 179 23.73 -7.92 -4.04
N LEU A 180 24.99 -7.90 -3.60
CA LEU A 180 25.96 -6.92 -4.11
C LEU A 180 26.23 -7.06 -5.62
N LYS A 181 26.21 -8.29 -6.16
CA LYS A 181 26.34 -8.54 -7.60
C LYS A 181 25.10 -8.07 -8.35
N GLU A 182 23.90 -8.33 -7.83
CA GLU A 182 22.64 -7.88 -8.43
C GLU A 182 22.50 -6.36 -8.42
N VAL A 183 22.86 -5.70 -7.31
CA VAL A 183 22.87 -4.23 -7.24
C VAL A 183 23.76 -3.64 -8.33
N ARG A 184 24.96 -4.20 -8.54
CA ARG A 184 25.87 -3.77 -9.61
C ARG A 184 25.22 -3.89 -11.00
N LYS A 185 24.56 -5.01 -11.29
CA LYS A 185 23.87 -5.22 -12.59
C LYS A 185 22.73 -4.23 -12.80
N ILE A 186 21.91 -4.00 -11.77
CA ILE A 186 20.78 -3.05 -11.82
C ILE A 186 21.27 -1.60 -12.02
N SER A 187 22.42 -1.25 -11.43
CA SER A 187 23.03 0.07 -11.60
C SER A 187 23.76 0.28 -12.92
N SER A 188 24.15 -0.79 -13.63
CA SER A 188 24.86 -0.71 -14.91
C SER A 188 23.94 -0.72 -16.15
N GLY A 189 22.62 -0.82 -15.98
CA GLY A 189 21.67 -0.79 -17.10
C GLY A 189 21.82 -1.96 -18.09
N ALA A 190 22.40 -3.07 -17.67
CA ALA A 190 22.54 -4.28 -18.48
C ALA A 190 21.42 -5.25 -18.09
N ASP A 191 20.30 -5.18 -18.82
CA ASP A 191 19.34 -6.29 -18.94
C ASP A 191 19.84 -7.28 -20.01
#